data_AF-A0A162KH53-F1
#
_entry.id   AF-A0A162KH53-F1
#
_cell.length_a   1.000
_cell.length_b   1.000
_cell.length_c   1.000
_cell.angle_alpha   90.00
_cell.angle_beta   90.00
_cell.angle_gamma   90.00
#
_symmetry.space_group_name_H-M   'P 1'
#
loop_
_entity.id
_entity.type
_entity.pdbx_description
1 polymer ?
#
loop_
_entity_poly.entity_id
_entity_poly.type
_entity_poly.pdbx_seq_one_letter_code
_entity_poly.pdbx_strand_id
1 'polypeptide(L)'
;MPPPMNEQHAKERKRARRRKQPASNIVLPEEAAVGSGRVPLLNSAAPDPFVASAFDFSASYDKQASDIITNYKTSQAKRLFNIMADDVKKCCEELLVQEKGVNGETRCAIKGVVTSRLKGDEPLETKLTSADGKQFFLGWFEKAVEMGKNQARLLDSPNMGDLAAVRIGLYLPGDVIKVARRLKQDFDVKHPFGTVMDPTRKAAMMGNQHFTRHDRGRFEEGEDPDDATWEHYGYKSWQVVVGWACNKTQWDEDLQAMARLFSPLKVEIQVGTVVTQAWAEVQHNIIYKQPKDIRVTYTIKRMIDATNGMAITTDIILRELERSYDEAKAEAEARRQRDREQPWWSLLEYCKTDDEIKAKEIIDSGFDLSTLEGSSGDTALHTACGFGASKVALAMLDSLDEEAAARIVRIKNGLNRTALQMAAQNQRLAISVWF
;
A
#
# COMPACT_ATOMS: atom_id res chain seq x y z
N MET A 1 1.25 25.31 -29.75
CA MET A 1 1.12 24.06 -30.55
C MET A 1 2.51 23.50 -30.79
N PRO A 2 2.87 22.31 -30.27
CA PRO A 2 4.15 21.68 -30.59
C PRO A 2 4.05 20.96 -31.96
N PRO A 3 5.17 20.75 -32.68
CA PRO A 3 5.16 20.14 -34.00
C PRO A 3 4.96 18.61 -33.92
N PRO A 4 4.46 17.97 -34.99
CA PRO A 4 4.21 16.53 -34.98
C PRO A 4 5.53 15.75 -35.04
N MET A 5 5.62 14.75 -34.16
CA MET A 5 6.77 13.87 -33.99
C MET A 5 6.84 12.84 -35.13
N ASN A 6 8.00 12.76 -35.77
CA ASN A 6 8.28 11.99 -36.98
C ASN A 6 8.09 10.47 -36.81
N GLU A 7 7.28 9.86 -37.69
CA GLU A 7 6.80 8.47 -37.69
C GLU A 7 7.92 7.40 -37.79
N GLN A 8 9.15 7.79 -38.11
CA GLN A 8 10.29 6.87 -38.21
C GLN A 8 10.79 6.37 -36.84
N HIS A 9 10.72 7.18 -35.77
CA HIS A 9 11.18 6.76 -34.43
C HIS A 9 10.25 5.72 -33.76
N ALA A 10 8.98 5.65 -34.15
CA ALA A 10 8.02 4.68 -33.63
C ALA A 10 8.23 3.26 -34.20
N LYS A 11 8.73 3.14 -35.43
CA LYS A 11 8.98 1.85 -36.10
C LYS A 11 10.26 1.17 -35.58
N GLU A 12 11.30 1.92 -35.21
CA GLU A 12 12.54 1.34 -34.65
C GLU A 12 12.35 0.78 -33.23
N ARG A 13 11.52 1.42 -32.39
CA ARG A 13 11.20 0.91 -31.05
C ARG A 13 10.43 -0.42 -31.07
N LYS A 14 9.63 -0.71 -32.11
CA LYS A 14 8.94 -2.00 -32.27
C LYS A 14 9.88 -3.13 -32.72
N ARG A 15 10.96 -2.83 -33.46
CA ARG A 15 11.97 -3.86 -33.84
C ARG A 15 12.89 -4.24 -32.69
N ALA A 16 13.22 -3.32 -31.79
CA ALA A 16 14.09 -3.62 -30.65
C ALA A 16 13.44 -4.54 -29.59
N ARG A 17 12.11 -4.56 -29.46
CA ARG A 17 11.39 -5.41 -28.50
C ARG A 17 11.26 -6.88 -28.92
N ARG A 18 11.49 -7.24 -30.19
CA ARG A 18 11.39 -8.63 -30.69
C ARG A 18 12.69 -9.44 -30.56
N ARG A 19 13.79 -8.86 -30.06
CA ARG A 19 15.12 -9.50 -30.06
C ARG A 19 15.66 -9.98 -28.70
N LYS A 20 14.85 -10.01 -27.63
CA LYS A 20 15.28 -10.52 -26.32
C LYS A 20 14.27 -11.48 -25.70
N GLN A 21 14.28 -12.73 -26.17
CA GLN A 21 13.89 -13.90 -25.39
C GLN A 21 14.94 -14.99 -25.68
N PRO A 22 15.68 -15.48 -24.67
CA PRO A 22 16.51 -16.67 -24.84
C PRO A 22 15.65 -17.92 -24.70
N ALA A 23 15.81 -18.83 -25.66
CA ALA A 23 15.28 -20.19 -25.63
C ALA A 23 15.99 -21.00 -24.54
N SER A 24 15.22 -21.80 -23.78
CA SER A 24 15.76 -22.91 -23.00
C SER A 24 15.09 -24.19 -23.51
N ASN A 25 15.89 -24.98 -24.23
CA ASN A 25 15.61 -26.36 -24.58
C ASN A 25 15.83 -27.23 -23.33
N ILE A 26 14.83 -28.00 -22.94
CA ILE A 26 15.02 -29.22 -22.15
C ILE A 26 14.29 -30.34 -22.88
N VAL A 27 15.09 -31.27 -23.38
CA VAL A 27 14.73 -32.52 -24.05
C VAL A 27 14.43 -33.57 -22.98
N LEU A 28 13.33 -34.30 -23.11
CA LEU A 28 13.18 -35.65 -22.56
C LEU A 28 12.48 -36.55 -23.61
N PRO A 29 12.83 -37.85 -23.66
CA PRO A 29 12.76 -38.65 -24.88
C PRO A 29 11.43 -39.38 -25.09
N GLU A 30 11.09 -39.53 -26.37
CA GLU A 30 10.11 -40.45 -26.95
C GLU A 30 10.69 -41.88 -27.02
N GLU A 31 9.86 -42.87 -26.67
CA GLU A 31 9.76 -44.25 -27.21
C GLU A 31 8.93 -45.09 -26.20
N ALA A 32 7.99 -45.97 -26.53
CA ALA A 32 7.61 -46.59 -27.80
C ALA A 32 6.14 -47.05 -27.74
N ALA A 33 5.50 -47.12 -28.91
CA ALA A 33 4.19 -47.71 -29.13
C ALA A 33 4.31 -49.18 -29.56
N VAL A 34 3.61 -50.09 -28.87
CA VAL A 34 3.18 -51.44 -29.30
C VAL A 34 1.98 -51.77 -28.39
N GLY A 35 0.82 -52.30 -28.76
CA GLY A 35 0.28 -52.91 -29.96
C GLY A 35 -1.14 -53.42 -29.60
N SER A 36 -1.98 -53.58 -30.61
CA SER A 36 -3.38 -54.00 -30.52
C SER A 36 -3.62 -55.38 -29.88
N GLY A 37 -4.68 -55.52 -29.08
CA GLY A 37 -5.23 -56.81 -28.66
C GLY A 37 -6.68 -56.73 -28.19
N ARG A 38 -7.58 -57.47 -28.83
CA ARG A 38 -9.02 -57.60 -28.53
C ARG A 38 -9.28 -58.37 -27.21
N VAL A 39 -10.24 -57.86 -26.43
CA VAL A 39 -11.29 -58.45 -25.54
C VAL A 39 -11.13 -59.93 -25.11
N PRO A 40 -11.39 -60.25 -23.81
CA PRO A 40 -12.73 -60.74 -23.46
C PRO A 40 -13.36 -60.07 -22.22
N LEU A 41 -14.68 -59.94 -22.28
CA LEU A 41 -15.60 -59.71 -21.17
C LEU A 41 -15.40 -60.73 -20.04
N LEU A 42 -15.29 -60.25 -18.80
CA LEU A 42 -15.52 -61.05 -17.60
C LEU A 42 -16.28 -60.22 -16.57
N ASN A 43 -17.40 -60.80 -16.14
CA ASN A 43 -18.42 -60.28 -15.26
C ASN A 43 -17.93 -59.97 -13.85
N SER A 44 -18.74 -59.12 -13.21
CA SER A 44 -19.12 -59.13 -11.78
C SER A 44 -18.05 -58.86 -10.73
N ALA A 45 -18.03 -57.62 -10.26
CA ALA A 45 -18.31 -57.32 -8.84
C ALA A 45 -18.71 -55.85 -8.75
N ALA A 46 -19.98 -55.58 -8.44
CA ALA A 46 -20.37 -54.26 -7.96
C ALA A 46 -19.58 -53.97 -6.68
N PRO A 47 -18.99 -52.77 -6.51
CA PRO A 47 -18.48 -52.40 -5.20
C PRO A 47 -19.67 -52.31 -4.25
N ASP A 48 -19.60 -53.10 -3.19
CA ASP A 48 -20.53 -53.08 -2.06
C ASP A 48 -20.77 -51.63 -1.63
N PRO A 49 -22.04 -51.17 -1.49
CA PRO A 49 -22.33 -49.86 -0.97
C PRO A 49 -21.99 -49.88 0.51
N PHE A 50 -20.76 -49.48 0.84
CA PHE A 50 -20.38 -49.19 2.21
C PHE A 50 -21.35 -48.13 2.72
N VAL A 51 -22.22 -48.57 3.64
CA VAL A 51 -23.19 -47.74 4.35
C VAL A 51 -22.40 -46.74 5.20
N ALA A 52 -21.98 -45.64 4.58
CA ALA A 52 -21.75 -44.42 5.31
C ALA A 52 -23.14 -44.01 5.83
N SER A 53 -23.38 -44.16 7.12
CA SER A 53 -24.52 -43.54 7.79
C SER A 53 -24.62 -42.11 7.26
N ALA A 54 -25.72 -41.77 6.59
CA ALA A 54 -25.92 -40.45 6.02
C ALA A 54 -25.83 -39.43 7.15
N PHE A 55 -24.64 -38.85 7.33
CA PHE A 55 -24.43 -37.77 8.26
C PHE A 55 -25.22 -36.62 7.69
N ASP A 56 -26.35 -36.29 8.32
CA ASP A 56 -27.19 -35.18 7.88
C ASP A 56 -26.46 -33.87 8.18
N PHE A 57 -25.63 -33.46 7.22
CA PHE A 57 -24.87 -32.22 7.27
C PHE A 57 -25.78 -31.01 7.46
N SER A 58 -27.02 -31.05 6.93
CA SER A 58 -27.97 -29.96 7.10
C SER A 58 -28.46 -29.87 8.54
N ALA A 59 -28.88 -30.98 9.15
CA ALA A 59 -29.33 -30.96 10.55
C ALA A 59 -28.19 -30.58 11.52
N SER A 60 -26.96 -31.06 11.26
CA SER A 60 -25.77 -30.68 12.03
C SER A 60 -25.44 -29.19 11.87
N TYR A 61 -25.55 -28.67 10.65
CA TYR A 61 -25.38 -27.24 10.35
C TYR A 61 -26.41 -26.38 11.09
N ASP A 62 -27.70 -26.71 10.96
CA ASP A 62 -28.78 -25.91 11.53
C ASP A 62 -28.66 -25.80 13.05
N LYS A 63 -28.27 -26.91 13.71
CA LYS A 63 -27.97 -26.92 15.15
C LYS A 63 -26.79 -26.01 15.48
N GLN A 64 -25.65 -26.16 14.81
CA GLN A 64 -24.46 -25.34 15.06
C GLN A 64 -24.72 -23.85 14.81
N ALA A 65 -25.44 -23.51 13.74
CA ALA A 65 -25.81 -22.14 13.41
C ALA A 65 -26.71 -21.53 14.50
N SER A 66 -27.73 -22.26 14.95
CA SER A 66 -28.61 -21.83 16.04
C SER A 66 -27.87 -21.63 17.36
N ASP A 67 -26.99 -22.57 17.73
CA ASP A 67 -26.16 -22.49 18.93
C ASP A 67 -25.23 -21.26 18.88
N ILE A 68 -24.59 -20.99 17.74
CA ILE A 68 -23.72 -19.82 17.55
C ILE A 68 -24.51 -18.52 17.66
N ILE A 69 -25.66 -18.40 17.00
CA ILE A 69 -26.50 -17.20 17.05
C ILE A 69 -26.93 -16.92 18.49
N THR A 70 -27.41 -17.96 19.19
CA THR A 70 -27.90 -17.84 20.57
C THR A 70 -26.80 -17.41 21.52
N ASN A 71 -25.64 -18.06 21.45
CA ASN A 71 -24.50 -17.73 22.30
C ASN A 71 -23.91 -16.35 21.96
N TYR A 72 -23.87 -15.96 20.68
CA TYR A 72 -23.31 -14.67 20.26
C TYR A 72 -24.16 -13.46 20.68
N LYS A 73 -25.48 -13.64 20.82
CA LYS A 73 -26.42 -12.61 21.31
C LYS A 73 -26.26 -12.32 22.81
N THR A 74 -25.52 -13.16 23.55
CA THR A 74 -25.28 -12.94 24.99
C THR A 74 -24.36 -11.74 25.24
N SER A 75 -24.58 -11.03 26.35
CA SER A 75 -23.74 -9.89 26.74
C SER A 75 -22.29 -10.31 27.00
N GLN A 76 -22.06 -11.53 27.50
CA GLN A 76 -20.72 -12.07 27.72
C GLN A 76 -19.97 -12.29 26.40
N ALA A 77 -20.63 -12.83 25.37
CA ALA A 77 -20.00 -12.98 24.04
C ALA A 77 -19.67 -11.62 23.43
N LYS A 78 -20.58 -10.63 23.51
CA LYS A 78 -20.29 -9.26 23.06
C LYS A 78 -19.11 -8.63 23.79
N ARG A 79 -19.01 -8.83 25.10
CA ARG A 79 -17.88 -8.37 25.90
C ARG A 79 -16.58 -9.04 25.45
N LEU A 80 -16.57 -10.35 25.24
CA LEU A 80 -15.41 -11.11 24.74
C LEU A 80 -14.92 -10.55 23.41
N PHE A 81 -15.80 -10.44 22.41
CA PHE A 81 -15.40 -9.97 21.09
C PHE A 81 -15.00 -8.49 21.07
N ASN A 82 -15.60 -7.63 21.92
CA ASN A 82 -15.16 -6.23 22.08
C ASN A 82 -13.72 -6.17 22.60
N ILE A 83 -13.41 -6.89 23.68
CA ILE A 83 -12.05 -6.95 24.24
C ILE A 83 -11.07 -7.44 23.18
N MET A 84 -11.41 -8.50 22.44
CA MET A 84 -10.57 -9.00 21.35
C MET A 84 -10.35 -7.94 20.27
N ALA A 85 -11.40 -7.26 19.79
CA ALA A 85 -11.31 -6.28 18.73
C ALA A 85 -10.47 -5.05 19.17
N ASP A 86 -10.61 -4.63 20.42
CA ASP A 86 -9.87 -3.51 20.99
C ASP A 86 -8.40 -3.85 21.26
N ASP A 87 -8.10 -5.06 21.74
CA ASP A 87 -6.74 -5.55 21.90
C ASP A 87 -6.02 -5.63 20.55
N VAL A 88 -6.65 -6.24 19.53
CA VAL A 88 -6.08 -6.31 18.17
C VAL A 88 -5.93 -4.92 17.57
N LYS A 89 -6.91 -4.02 17.78
CA LYS A 89 -6.82 -2.63 17.35
C LYS A 89 -5.59 -1.96 17.94
N LYS A 90 -5.36 -2.09 19.25
CA LYS A 90 -4.20 -1.52 19.93
C LYS A 90 -2.88 -2.07 19.38
N CYS A 91 -2.78 -3.37 19.16
CA CYS A 91 -1.60 -3.97 18.53
C CYS A 91 -1.38 -3.43 17.10
N CYS A 92 -2.45 -3.24 16.33
CA CYS A 92 -2.36 -2.62 15.01
C CYS A 92 -1.92 -1.15 15.09
N GLU A 93 -2.40 -0.36 16.06
CA GLU A 93 -1.96 1.03 16.28
C GLU A 93 -0.46 1.09 16.66
N GLU A 94 0.00 0.20 17.54
CA GLU A 94 1.41 0.08 17.91
C GLU A 94 2.28 -0.30 16.70
N LEU A 95 1.80 -1.18 15.82
CA LEU A 95 2.48 -1.57 14.59
C LEU A 95 2.70 -0.39 13.62
N LEU A 96 1.78 0.59 13.59
CA LEU A 96 1.93 1.80 12.78
C LEU A 96 3.00 2.76 13.34
N VAL A 97 3.13 2.84 14.66
CA VAL A 97 4.06 3.76 15.35
C VAL A 97 5.50 3.22 15.38
N GLN A 98 5.68 1.90 15.46
CA GLN A 98 7.00 1.30 15.60
C GLN A 98 7.78 1.27 14.27
N GLU A 99 8.56 2.30 13.97
CA GLU A 99 9.72 2.20 13.06
C GLU A 99 11.01 2.32 13.86
N LYS A 100 11.59 1.17 14.24
CA LYS A 100 12.97 1.14 14.75
C LYS A 100 13.92 1.29 13.57
N GLY A 101 14.57 2.45 13.44
CA GLY A 101 15.71 2.61 12.54
C GLY A 101 16.89 1.74 12.99
N VAL A 102 17.76 1.38 12.05
CA VAL A 102 18.98 0.57 12.28
C VAL A 102 19.92 1.25 13.31
N ASN A 103 19.79 2.56 13.51
CA ASN A 103 20.59 3.37 14.43
C ASN A 103 19.79 3.95 15.61
N GLY A 104 18.57 3.48 15.87
CA GLY A 104 17.70 4.06 16.91
C GLY A 104 16.99 5.36 16.50
N GLU A 105 17.22 5.87 15.29
CA GLU A 105 16.43 6.97 14.71
C GLU A 105 15.02 6.48 14.34
N THR A 106 14.01 7.18 14.86
CA THR A 106 12.60 7.00 14.48
C THR A 106 12.44 7.41 13.02
N ARG A 107 12.37 6.44 12.10
CA ARG A 107 11.88 6.73 10.75
C ARG A 107 10.37 7.02 10.81
N CYS A 108 9.89 7.74 9.80
CA CYS A 108 8.55 8.32 9.78
C CYS A 108 7.49 7.24 10.01
N ALA A 109 6.87 7.24 11.20
CA ALA A 109 5.78 6.33 11.55
C ALA A 109 4.73 6.26 10.43
N ILE A 110 4.29 5.06 10.09
CA ILE A 110 3.26 4.85 9.06
C ILE A 110 1.99 5.55 9.54
N LYS A 111 1.46 6.46 8.71
CA LYS A 111 0.27 7.24 9.10
C LYS A 111 -1.01 6.56 8.61
N GLY A 112 -1.95 6.41 9.52
CA GLY A 112 -3.27 5.85 9.22
C GLY A 112 -4.21 5.92 10.42
N VAL A 113 -5.41 5.40 10.21
CA VAL A 113 -6.48 5.31 11.20
C VAL A 113 -6.82 3.85 11.40
N VAL A 114 -6.90 3.40 12.65
CA VAL A 114 -7.34 2.05 12.99
C VAL A 114 -8.72 2.11 13.63
N THR A 115 -9.64 1.29 13.14
CA THR A 115 -10.99 1.17 13.68
C THR A 115 -11.30 -0.30 13.97
N SER A 116 -12.01 -0.56 15.07
CA SER A 116 -12.56 -1.87 15.39
C SER A 116 -14.07 -1.88 15.14
N ARG A 117 -14.62 -3.03 14.79
CA ARG A 117 -16.07 -3.24 14.66
C ARG A 117 -16.44 -4.64 15.11
N LEU A 118 -17.62 -4.75 15.69
CA LEU A 118 -18.27 -6.04 15.94
C LEU A 118 -19.36 -6.32 14.92
N LYS A 119 -19.55 -7.60 14.61
CA LYS A 119 -20.68 -8.01 13.78
C LYS A 119 -21.98 -7.82 14.55
N GLY A 120 -22.94 -7.12 13.94
CA GLY A 120 -24.29 -7.01 14.49
C GLY A 120 -25.03 -8.34 14.51
N ASP A 121 -26.09 -8.44 15.31
CA ASP A 121 -26.87 -9.67 15.47
C ASP A 121 -27.62 -10.05 14.19
N GLU A 122 -28.37 -9.12 13.60
CA GLU A 122 -29.09 -9.33 12.35
C GLU A 122 -28.17 -9.72 11.17
N PRO A 123 -27.00 -9.07 10.95
CA PRO A 123 -26.04 -9.53 9.94
C PRO A 123 -25.49 -10.93 10.17
N LEU A 124 -25.26 -11.35 11.44
CA LEU A 124 -24.80 -12.70 11.73
C LEU A 124 -25.90 -13.72 11.43
N GLU A 125 -27.11 -13.45 11.90
CA GLU A 125 -28.27 -14.29 11.66
C GLU A 125 -28.51 -14.47 10.16
N THR A 126 -28.56 -13.37 9.40
CA THR A 126 -28.70 -13.40 7.93
C THR A 126 -27.59 -14.22 7.27
N LYS A 127 -26.34 -14.08 7.72
CA LYS A 127 -25.20 -14.84 7.17
C LYS A 127 -25.32 -16.35 7.37
N LEU A 128 -25.95 -16.77 8.46
CA LEU A 128 -26.09 -18.18 8.83
C LEU A 128 -27.43 -18.80 8.37
N THR A 129 -28.48 -18.00 8.21
CA THR A 129 -29.82 -18.50 7.89
C THR A 129 -30.24 -18.27 6.44
N SER A 130 -29.58 -17.37 5.71
CA SER A 130 -29.85 -17.17 4.27
C SER A 130 -29.55 -18.45 3.48
N ALA A 131 -30.30 -18.67 2.39
CA ALA A 131 -30.08 -19.80 1.50
C ALA A 131 -28.64 -19.83 0.95
N ASP A 132 -28.15 -18.69 0.49
CA ASP A 132 -26.79 -18.54 -0.04
C ASP A 132 -25.73 -18.81 1.05
N GLY A 133 -25.94 -18.28 2.26
CA GLY A 133 -25.06 -18.51 3.40
C GLY A 133 -25.00 -19.98 3.79
N LYS A 134 -26.16 -20.62 3.95
CA LYS A 134 -26.28 -22.05 4.27
C LYS A 134 -25.61 -22.90 3.19
N GLN A 135 -25.87 -22.64 1.92
CA GLN A 135 -25.26 -23.38 0.82
C GLN A 135 -23.73 -23.23 0.80
N PHE A 136 -23.22 -22.02 1.06
CA PHE A 136 -21.77 -21.79 1.16
C PHE A 136 -21.13 -22.64 2.26
N PHE A 137 -21.71 -22.62 3.47
CA PHE A 137 -21.14 -23.35 4.60
C PHE A 137 -21.25 -24.86 4.44
N LEU A 138 -22.36 -25.36 3.88
CA LEU A 138 -22.51 -26.79 3.58
C LEU A 138 -21.44 -27.27 2.59
N GLY A 139 -21.21 -26.52 1.50
CA GLY A 139 -20.13 -26.85 0.55
C GLY A 139 -18.72 -26.77 1.18
N TRP A 140 -18.54 -25.97 2.22
CA TRP A 140 -17.31 -25.97 3.01
C TRP A 140 -17.19 -27.21 3.91
N PHE A 141 -18.28 -27.65 4.55
CA PHE A 141 -18.28 -28.88 5.36
C PHE A 141 -17.93 -30.11 4.52
N GLU A 142 -18.51 -30.23 3.33
CA GLU A 142 -18.22 -31.32 2.39
C GLU A 142 -16.72 -31.39 2.10
N LYS A 143 -16.11 -30.26 1.71
CA LYS A 143 -14.66 -30.16 1.48
C LYS A 143 -13.82 -30.45 2.72
N ALA A 144 -14.28 -30.04 3.91
CA ALA A 144 -13.56 -30.30 5.14
C ALA A 144 -13.52 -31.80 5.46
N VAL A 145 -14.63 -32.51 5.23
CA VAL A 145 -14.72 -33.97 5.39
C VAL A 145 -13.87 -34.69 4.35
N GLU A 146 -13.89 -34.26 3.08
CA GLU A 146 -12.99 -34.79 2.04
C GLU A 146 -11.50 -34.67 2.43
N MET A 147 -11.14 -33.62 3.16
CA MET A 147 -9.79 -33.40 3.70
C MET A 147 -9.52 -34.15 5.02
N GLY A 148 -10.39 -35.07 5.44
CA GLY A 148 -10.25 -35.88 6.65
C GLY A 148 -10.65 -35.17 7.95
N LYS A 149 -11.30 -34.01 7.89
CA LYS A 149 -11.77 -33.27 9.08
C LYS A 149 -13.22 -33.66 9.43
N ASN A 150 -13.39 -34.89 9.92
CA ASN A 150 -14.71 -35.46 10.25
C ASN A 150 -15.45 -34.76 11.41
N GLN A 151 -14.82 -33.80 12.10
CA GLN A 151 -15.41 -33.00 13.18
C GLN A 151 -15.26 -31.49 12.93
N ALA A 152 -15.33 -31.05 11.67
CA ALA A 152 -15.32 -29.63 11.36
C ALA A 152 -16.43 -28.90 12.14
N ARG A 153 -16.11 -27.77 12.76
CA ARG A 153 -17.12 -26.86 13.36
C ARG A 153 -17.31 -25.66 12.45
N LEU A 154 -18.50 -25.07 12.47
CA LEU A 154 -18.82 -23.89 11.68
C LEU A 154 -17.84 -22.73 11.96
N LEU A 155 -17.43 -22.55 13.22
CA LEU A 155 -16.43 -21.56 13.65
C LEU A 155 -15.04 -21.79 13.06
N ASP A 156 -14.72 -23.01 12.64
CA ASP A 156 -13.44 -23.31 11.99
C ASP A 156 -13.41 -22.78 10.55
N SER A 157 -14.57 -22.45 9.96
CA SER A 157 -14.67 -21.84 8.64
C SER A 157 -13.87 -20.53 8.56
N PRO A 158 -13.14 -20.30 7.46
CA PRO A 158 -12.48 -19.02 7.20
C PRO A 158 -13.47 -17.85 7.23
N ASN A 159 -14.71 -18.08 6.77
CA ASN A 159 -15.74 -17.05 6.70
C ASN A 159 -16.37 -16.71 8.05
N MET A 160 -15.97 -17.31 9.17
CA MET A 160 -16.43 -16.94 10.51
C MET A 160 -15.45 -16.03 11.27
N GLY A 161 -14.39 -15.55 10.62
CA GLY A 161 -13.39 -14.66 11.23
C GLY A 161 -13.86 -13.21 11.47
N ASP A 162 -14.98 -12.80 10.88
CA ASP A 162 -15.48 -11.41 10.88
C ASP A 162 -16.43 -11.08 12.05
N LEU A 163 -16.49 -11.92 13.08
CA LEU A 163 -17.26 -11.64 14.31
C LEU A 163 -16.67 -10.43 15.06
N ALA A 164 -15.34 -10.38 15.14
CA ALA A 164 -14.56 -9.20 15.49
C ALA A 164 -13.70 -8.82 14.27
N ALA A 165 -13.70 -7.54 13.91
CA ALA A 165 -12.92 -7.07 12.79
C ALA A 165 -12.22 -5.75 13.09
N VAL A 166 -11.03 -5.58 12.55
CA VAL A 166 -10.22 -4.37 12.61
C VAL A 166 -9.94 -3.88 11.19
N ARG A 167 -10.05 -2.58 10.98
CA ARG A 167 -9.73 -1.92 9.71
C ARG A 167 -8.60 -0.93 9.91
N ILE A 168 -7.58 -1.03 9.07
CA ILE A 168 -6.41 -0.14 9.05
C ILE A 168 -6.48 0.70 7.77
N GLY A 169 -6.93 1.94 7.89
CA GLY A 169 -7.04 2.92 6.81
C GLY A 169 -5.77 3.76 6.72
N LEU A 170 -4.92 3.49 5.72
CA LEU A 170 -3.65 4.17 5.52
C LEU A 170 -3.80 5.40 4.62
N TYR A 171 -2.98 6.42 4.84
CA TYR A 171 -3.04 7.63 4.01
C TYR A 171 -2.36 7.43 2.66
N LEU A 172 -1.27 6.67 2.64
CA LEU A 172 -0.51 6.39 1.42
C LEU A 172 -0.69 4.94 0.99
N PRO A 173 -0.86 4.70 -0.32
CA PRO A 173 -1.01 3.36 -0.86
C PRO A 173 0.28 2.53 -0.76
N GLY A 174 1.47 3.17 -0.77
CA GLY A 174 2.75 2.50 -0.58
C GLY A 174 2.88 1.80 0.78
N ASP A 175 2.17 2.31 1.79
CA ASP A 175 2.21 1.76 3.15
C ASP A 175 1.38 0.48 3.32
N VAL A 176 0.38 0.24 2.46
CA VAL A 176 -0.46 -0.97 2.52
C VAL A 176 0.41 -2.23 2.45
N ILE A 177 1.41 -2.24 1.57
CA ILE A 177 2.33 -3.36 1.40
C ILE A 177 3.26 -3.50 2.64
N LYS A 178 3.71 -2.38 3.21
CA LYS A 178 4.57 -2.35 4.39
C LYS A 178 3.84 -2.94 5.61
N VAL A 179 2.61 -2.50 5.84
CA VAL A 179 1.74 -2.97 6.94
C VAL A 179 1.34 -4.43 6.73
N ALA A 180 0.94 -4.83 5.51
CA ALA A 180 0.61 -6.23 5.22
C ALA A 180 1.78 -7.19 5.49
N ARG A 181 3.03 -6.75 5.21
CA ARG A 181 4.22 -7.53 5.52
C ARG A 181 4.44 -7.69 7.02
N ARG A 182 4.29 -6.60 7.79
CA ARG A 182 4.42 -6.63 9.26
C ARG A 182 3.34 -7.49 9.91
N LEU A 183 2.09 -7.36 9.48
CA LEU A 183 0.99 -8.20 9.98
C LEU A 183 1.25 -9.69 9.78
N LYS A 184 1.86 -10.09 8.66
CA LYS A 184 2.26 -11.49 8.43
C LYS A 184 3.41 -11.96 9.35
N GLN A 185 4.22 -11.05 9.87
CA GLN A 185 5.34 -11.36 10.76
C GLN A 185 4.89 -11.40 12.22
N ASP A 186 4.03 -10.46 12.61
CA ASP A 186 3.67 -10.21 14.01
C ASP A 186 2.43 -10.99 14.46
N PHE A 187 1.59 -11.44 13.52
CA PHE A 187 0.35 -12.17 13.82
C PHE A 187 0.37 -13.61 13.29
N ASP A 188 -0.31 -14.49 14.02
CA ASP A 188 -0.60 -15.87 13.61
C ASP A 188 -1.70 -15.88 12.52
N VAL A 189 -1.30 -15.62 11.28
CA VAL A 189 -2.20 -15.58 10.12
C VAL A 189 -2.74 -16.97 9.80
N LYS A 190 -4.05 -17.16 9.97
CA LYS A 190 -4.76 -18.42 9.63
C LYS A 190 -5.19 -18.47 8.18
N HIS A 191 -5.79 -17.39 7.69
CA HIS A 191 -6.32 -17.32 6.34
C HIS A 191 -6.08 -15.94 5.72
N PRO A 192 -5.27 -15.82 4.66
CA PRO A 192 -5.24 -14.60 3.85
C PRO A 192 -6.49 -14.55 2.95
N PHE A 193 -7.16 -13.41 2.94
CA PHE A 193 -8.26 -13.09 2.03
C PHE A 193 -7.85 -11.91 1.14
N GLY A 194 -7.67 -12.13 -0.15
CA GLY A 194 -7.52 -11.02 -1.10
C GLY A 194 -8.88 -10.66 -1.65
N THR A 195 -9.32 -9.40 -1.58
CA THR A 195 -10.44 -8.94 -2.41
C THR A 195 -9.96 -8.74 -3.84
N VAL A 196 -10.11 -9.82 -4.61
CA VAL A 196 -10.83 -9.79 -5.87
C VAL A 196 -11.68 -11.05 -5.84
N MET A 197 -13.02 -10.94 -5.83
CA MET A 197 -14.02 -11.92 -6.32
C MET A 197 -15.43 -11.41 -6.00
N ASP A 198 -16.24 -11.19 -7.04
CA ASP A 198 -17.70 -11.13 -6.97
C ASP A 198 -18.25 -12.56 -7.22
N PRO A 199 -19.17 -13.08 -6.38
CA PRO A 199 -19.79 -14.40 -6.52
C PRO A 199 -20.80 -14.55 -7.68
N THR A 200 -21.08 -13.52 -8.49
CA THR A 200 -22.10 -13.58 -9.55
C THR A 200 -21.60 -14.06 -10.92
N ARG A 201 -20.28 -14.24 -11.15
CA ARG A 201 -19.76 -14.65 -12.47
C ARG A 201 -18.65 -15.72 -12.35
N LYS A 202 -18.93 -16.92 -12.87
CA LYS A 202 -18.10 -18.16 -12.97
C LYS A 202 -16.76 -18.17 -12.19
N ALA A 203 -16.78 -18.92 -11.09
CA ALA A 203 -15.66 -19.33 -10.24
C ALA A 203 -14.29 -19.43 -10.94
N ALA A 204 -13.44 -18.41 -10.74
CA ALA A 204 -12.00 -18.61 -10.71
C ALA A 204 -11.62 -19.06 -9.29
N MET A 205 -11.37 -20.36 -9.12
CA MET A 205 -11.11 -21.04 -7.85
C MET A 205 -9.82 -20.64 -7.10
N MET A 206 -9.21 -19.47 -7.36
CA MET A 206 -7.98 -19.07 -6.66
C MET A 206 -8.09 -17.62 -6.18
N GLY A 207 -8.42 -17.45 -4.90
CA GLY A 207 -8.27 -16.16 -4.23
C GLY A 207 -6.83 -15.65 -4.38
N ASN A 208 -6.65 -14.35 -4.59
CA ASN A 208 -5.33 -13.75 -4.67
C ASN A 208 -4.66 -13.79 -3.28
N GLN A 209 -3.88 -14.84 -3.00
CA GLN A 209 -3.14 -15.04 -1.74
C GLN A 209 -1.90 -14.11 -1.61
N HIS A 210 -1.52 -13.45 -2.70
CA HIS A 210 -0.30 -12.62 -2.78
C HIS A 210 -0.63 -11.12 -2.79
N PHE A 211 -0.24 -10.43 -1.71
CA PHE A 211 -0.36 -8.98 -1.54
C PHE A 211 0.38 -8.16 -2.62
N THR A 212 1.35 -8.75 -3.32
CA THR A 212 2.10 -8.11 -4.41
C THR A 212 1.26 -7.85 -5.66
N ARG A 213 0.06 -8.41 -5.76
CA ARG A 213 -0.89 -8.19 -6.86
C ARG A 213 -1.87 -7.03 -6.61
N HIS A 214 -1.87 -6.40 -5.43
CA HIS A 214 -2.74 -5.25 -5.11
C HIS A 214 -2.60 -4.06 -6.09
N ASP A 215 -1.46 -3.97 -6.78
CA ASP A 215 -1.15 -2.84 -7.67
C ASP A 215 -1.59 -3.03 -9.12
N ARG A 216 -2.09 -4.20 -9.52
CA ARG A 216 -2.35 -4.54 -10.93
C ARG A 216 -3.78 -5.02 -11.15
N GLY A 217 -4.75 -4.15 -10.92
CA GLY A 217 -6.11 -4.34 -11.44
C GLY A 217 -6.11 -4.18 -12.96
N ARG A 218 -6.82 -5.07 -13.66
CA ARG A 218 -7.02 -4.98 -15.12
C ARG A 218 -8.22 -4.08 -15.39
N PHE A 219 -8.09 -3.13 -16.32
CA PHE A 219 -9.25 -2.50 -16.94
C PHE A 219 -9.82 -3.51 -17.92
N GLU A 220 -11.04 -3.97 -17.70
CA GLU A 220 -11.77 -4.82 -18.65
C GLU A 220 -12.95 -4.00 -19.19
N GLU A 221 -12.97 -3.85 -20.51
CA GLU A 221 -14.10 -3.30 -21.25
C GLU A 221 -15.01 -4.49 -21.55
N GLY A 222 -16.29 -4.41 -21.19
CA GLY A 222 -17.25 -5.47 -21.52
C GLY A 222 -17.33 -5.68 -23.03
N GLU A 223 -17.48 -6.94 -23.48
CA GLU A 223 -17.54 -7.29 -24.90
C GLU A 223 -18.89 -6.91 -25.56
N ASP A 224 -19.88 -6.47 -24.79
CA ASP A 224 -21.23 -6.18 -25.27
C ASP A 224 -21.48 -4.65 -25.38
N PRO A 225 -21.75 -4.12 -26.59
CA PRO A 225 -21.99 -2.69 -26.83
C PRO A 225 -23.19 -2.11 -26.08
N ASP A 226 -24.17 -2.94 -25.69
CA ASP A 226 -25.35 -2.55 -24.90
C ASP A 226 -25.15 -2.81 -23.38
N ASP A 227 -24.11 -3.56 -23.00
CA ASP A 227 -23.66 -3.69 -21.61
C ASP A 227 -22.71 -2.54 -21.28
N ALA A 228 -23.27 -1.33 -21.19
CA ALA A 228 -22.57 -0.11 -20.81
C ALA A 228 -22.21 -0.07 -19.31
N THR A 229 -21.79 -1.21 -18.77
CA THR A 229 -21.16 -1.37 -17.45
C THR A 229 -19.68 -1.09 -17.59
N TRP A 230 -19.33 0.20 -17.61
CA TRP A 230 -18.01 0.60 -17.14
C TRP A 230 -17.96 0.12 -15.68
N GLU A 231 -17.22 -0.95 -15.43
CA GLU A 231 -16.97 -1.49 -14.09
C GLU A 231 -15.48 -1.28 -13.81
N HIS A 232 -15.15 -0.22 -13.08
CA HIS A 232 -13.82 -0.04 -12.52
C HIS A 232 -13.58 -1.19 -11.55
N TYR A 233 -12.80 -2.19 -11.96
CA TYR A 233 -12.56 -3.38 -11.15
C TYR A 233 -12.02 -3.03 -9.75
N GLY A 234 -12.78 -3.45 -8.74
CA GLY A 234 -12.30 -4.10 -7.52
C GLY A 234 -11.84 -3.21 -6.37
N TYR A 235 -12.63 -3.24 -5.29
CA TYR A 235 -12.20 -2.93 -3.93
C TYR A 235 -10.77 -3.44 -3.63
N LYS A 236 -9.83 -2.53 -3.36
CA LYS A 236 -8.43 -2.87 -3.04
C LYS A 236 -8.21 -2.87 -1.53
N SER A 237 -8.55 -3.95 -0.84
CA SER A 237 -8.05 -4.16 0.51
C SER A 237 -7.39 -5.52 0.68
N TRP A 238 -6.33 -5.54 1.46
CA TRP A 238 -5.72 -6.78 1.90
C TRP A 238 -6.46 -7.23 3.15
N GLN A 239 -7.09 -8.39 3.12
CA GLN A 239 -7.83 -8.92 4.26
C GLN A 239 -7.11 -10.16 4.80
N VAL A 240 -7.16 -10.35 6.11
CA VAL A 240 -6.54 -11.50 6.74
C VAL A 240 -7.31 -11.88 7.99
N VAL A 241 -7.47 -13.17 8.23
CA VAL A 241 -7.97 -13.68 9.51
C VAL A 241 -6.79 -14.17 10.32
N VAL A 242 -6.61 -13.56 11.49
CA VAL A 242 -5.57 -13.90 12.45
C VAL A 242 -6.16 -14.69 13.61
N GLY A 243 -5.40 -15.68 14.09
CA GLY A 243 -5.69 -16.34 15.36
C GLY A 243 -5.32 -15.39 16.49
N TRP A 244 -6.21 -15.23 17.47
CA TRP A 244 -5.94 -14.38 18.62
C TRP A 244 -5.70 -15.21 19.87
N ALA A 245 -4.47 -15.13 20.39
CA ALA A 245 -4.08 -15.72 21.66
C ALA A 245 -3.98 -14.60 22.71
N CYS A 246 -5.12 -14.20 23.24
CA CYS A 246 -5.19 -13.26 24.36
C CYS A 246 -4.51 -13.83 25.63
N ASN A 247 -4.00 -12.95 26.49
CA ASN A 247 -3.56 -13.35 27.82
C ASN A 247 -4.78 -13.64 28.72
N LYS A 248 -5.18 -14.92 28.77
CA LYS A 248 -6.40 -15.39 29.46
C LYS A 248 -6.34 -15.24 30.99
N THR A 249 -5.18 -14.93 31.57
CA THR A 249 -4.99 -14.93 33.03
C THR A 249 -5.74 -13.78 33.75
N GLN A 250 -6.21 -12.78 33.02
CA GLN A 250 -6.97 -11.65 33.58
C GLN A 250 -8.49 -11.78 33.34
N TRP A 251 -8.95 -12.87 32.74
CA TRP A 251 -10.34 -13.06 32.38
C TRP A 251 -11.10 -13.76 33.50
N ASP A 252 -12.29 -13.25 33.83
CA ASP A 252 -13.22 -13.94 34.73
C ASP A 252 -13.68 -15.29 34.14
N GLU A 253 -14.22 -16.15 35.00
CA GLU A 253 -14.61 -17.53 34.65
C GLU A 253 -15.64 -17.56 33.49
N ASP A 254 -16.57 -16.61 33.48
CA ASP A 254 -17.60 -16.47 32.45
C ASP A 254 -16.99 -16.16 31.07
N LEU A 255 -16.04 -15.23 31.01
CA LEU A 255 -15.35 -14.87 29.77
C LEU A 255 -14.47 -16.02 29.27
N GLN A 256 -13.85 -16.77 30.18
CA GLN A 256 -13.10 -17.98 29.83
C GLN A 256 -14.01 -19.08 29.29
N ALA A 257 -15.20 -19.28 29.86
CA ALA A 257 -16.18 -20.23 29.35
C ALA A 257 -16.64 -19.85 27.94
N MET A 258 -16.96 -18.57 27.70
CA MET A 258 -17.31 -18.06 26.37
C MET A 258 -16.16 -18.24 25.38
N ALA A 259 -14.93 -17.99 25.79
CA ALA A 259 -13.76 -18.18 24.93
C ALA A 259 -13.55 -19.64 24.51
N ARG A 260 -13.92 -20.61 25.36
CA ARG A 260 -13.88 -22.04 25.01
C ARG A 260 -14.93 -22.38 23.95
N LEU A 261 -16.15 -21.82 24.07
CA LEU A 261 -17.22 -22.00 23.10
C LEU A 261 -16.84 -21.47 21.70
N PHE A 262 -16.21 -20.30 21.65
CA PHE A 262 -15.80 -19.65 20.40
C PHE A 262 -14.38 -20.01 19.93
N SER A 263 -13.69 -20.93 20.60
CA SER A 263 -12.33 -21.32 20.25
C SER A 263 -12.31 -22.05 18.89
N PRO A 264 -11.32 -21.80 18.00
CA PRO A 264 -10.25 -20.82 18.15
C PRO A 264 -10.76 -19.40 17.94
N LEU A 265 -10.27 -18.48 18.77
CA LEU A 265 -10.58 -17.06 18.66
C LEU A 265 -9.91 -16.47 17.42
N LYS A 266 -10.70 -15.79 16.58
CA LYS A 266 -10.26 -15.23 15.30
C LYS A 266 -10.68 -13.76 15.20
N VAL A 267 -9.86 -12.97 14.53
CA VAL A 267 -10.16 -11.57 14.20
C VAL A 267 -9.82 -11.33 12.73
N GLU A 268 -10.72 -10.68 12.00
CA GLU A 268 -10.46 -10.21 10.65
C GLU A 268 -9.75 -8.85 10.67
N ILE A 269 -8.64 -8.71 9.96
CA ILE A 269 -7.95 -7.44 9.76
C ILE A 269 -8.05 -7.08 8.28
N GLN A 270 -8.57 -5.89 7.99
CA GLN A 270 -8.65 -5.33 6.64
C GLN A 270 -7.71 -4.13 6.52
N VAL A 271 -6.81 -4.14 5.56
CA VAL A 271 -5.83 -3.07 5.31
C VAL A 271 -6.09 -2.46 3.94
N GLY A 272 -6.24 -1.15 3.89
CA GLY A 272 -6.43 -0.42 2.64
C GLY A 272 -6.17 1.06 2.83
N THR A 273 -6.30 1.86 1.78
CA THR A 273 -6.26 3.33 1.94
C THR A 273 -7.55 3.83 2.58
N VAL A 274 -7.50 4.97 3.27
CA VAL A 274 -8.70 5.61 3.85
C VAL A 274 -9.77 5.81 2.77
N VAL A 275 -9.35 6.22 1.57
CA VAL A 275 -10.24 6.44 0.42
C VAL A 275 -10.91 5.14 -0.02
N THR A 276 -10.13 4.07 -0.20
CA THR A 276 -10.66 2.77 -0.61
C THR A 276 -11.59 2.16 0.44
N GLN A 277 -11.30 2.38 1.73
CA GLN A 277 -12.18 1.91 2.81
C GLN A 277 -13.49 2.69 2.88
N ALA A 278 -13.44 4.02 2.72
CA ALA A 278 -14.64 4.84 2.68
C ALA A 278 -15.56 4.44 1.52
N TRP A 279 -15.00 4.25 0.33
CA TRP A 279 -15.76 3.78 -0.84
C TRP A 279 -16.40 2.40 -0.59
N ALA A 280 -15.65 1.45 -0.03
CA ALA A 280 -16.17 0.11 0.24
C ALA A 280 -17.30 0.08 1.25
N GLU A 281 -17.26 0.95 2.26
CA GLU A 281 -18.34 1.07 3.24
C GLU A 281 -19.61 1.61 2.59
N VAL A 282 -19.49 2.61 1.71
CA VAL A 282 -20.63 3.14 0.93
C VAL A 282 -21.22 2.07 0.01
N GLN A 283 -20.37 1.37 -0.74
CA GLN A 283 -20.78 0.27 -1.61
C GLN A 283 -21.51 -0.83 -0.83
N HIS A 284 -20.96 -1.24 0.31
CA HIS A 284 -21.53 -2.30 1.13
C HIS A 284 -22.91 -1.91 1.68
N ASN A 285 -23.07 -0.65 2.10
CA ASN A 285 -24.34 -0.18 2.65
C ASN A 285 -25.42 0.04 1.58
N ILE A 286 -25.05 0.42 0.35
CA ILE A 286 -26.00 0.70 -0.72
C ILE A 286 -26.30 -0.55 -1.56
N ILE A 287 -25.28 -1.24 -2.07
CA ILE A 287 -25.44 -2.34 -3.04
C ILE A 287 -25.65 -3.68 -2.34
N TYR A 288 -24.88 -3.96 -1.28
CA TYR A 288 -24.92 -5.27 -0.63
C TYR A 288 -26.08 -5.36 0.37
N LYS A 289 -26.19 -4.41 1.30
CA LYS A 289 -27.28 -4.43 2.29
C LYS A 289 -28.67 -4.11 1.73
N GLN A 290 -28.73 -3.40 0.59
CA GLN A 290 -29.97 -2.94 -0.07
C GLN A 290 -31.08 -2.60 0.94
N PRO A 291 -31.06 -1.40 1.54
CA PRO A 291 -32.05 -1.00 2.55
C PRO A 291 -33.46 -1.35 2.07
N LYS A 292 -34.30 -1.91 2.95
CA LYS A 292 -35.54 -2.64 2.60
C LYS A 292 -36.55 -1.84 1.76
N ASP A 293 -36.39 -0.53 1.65
CA ASP A 293 -37.28 0.38 0.91
C ASP A 293 -36.59 1.07 -0.27
N ILE A 294 -35.34 0.71 -0.59
CA ILE A 294 -34.54 1.35 -1.64
C ILE A 294 -34.20 0.33 -2.72
N ARG A 295 -34.82 0.50 -3.90
CA ARG A 295 -34.40 -0.23 -5.10
C ARG A 295 -33.11 0.40 -5.63
N VAL A 296 -32.02 -0.35 -5.59
CA VAL A 296 -30.73 0.08 -6.18
C VAL A 296 -30.91 0.20 -7.69
N THR A 297 -31.01 1.45 -8.17
CA THR A 297 -31.14 1.74 -9.61
C THR A 297 -29.80 1.55 -10.32
N TYR A 298 -29.87 1.36 -11.63
CA TYR A 298 -28.66 1.29 -12.46
C TYR A 298 -27.82 2.58 -12.39
N THR A 299 -28.47 3.74 -12.26
CA THR A 299 -27.79 5.02 -12.02
C THR A 299 -26.97 5.00 -10.74
N ILE A 300 -27.52 4.49 -9.63
CA ILE A 300 -26.79 4.35 -8.36
C ILE A 300 -25.57 3.45 -8.54
N LYS A 301 -25.72 2.31 -9.23
CA LYS A 301 -24.59 1.40 -9.52
C LYS A 301 -23.48 2.11 -10.31
N ARG A 302 -23.85 2.85 -11.36
CA ARG A 302 -22.89 3.64 -12.15
C ARG A 302 -22.20 4.74 -11.33
N MET A 303 -22.90 5.42 -10.44
CA MET A 303 -22.30 6.43 -9.56
C MET A 303 -21.32 5.79 -8.57
N ILE A 304 -21.67 4.65 -7.98
CA ILE A 304 -20.77 3.89 -7.10
C ILE A 304 -19.53 3.44 -7.88
N ASP A 305 -19.69 2.99 -9.12
CA ASP A 305 -18.56 2.61 -9.96
C ASP A 305 -17.66 3.81 -10.33
N ALA A 306 -18.27 4.94 -10.74
CA ALA A 306 -17.52 6.17 -11.03
C ALA A 306 -16.72 6.66 -9.81
N THR A 307 -17.31 6.58 -8.61
CA THR A 307 -16.59 6.91 -7.37
C THR A 307 -15.46 5.92 -7.05
N ASN A 308 -15.55 4.66 -7.49
CA ASN A 308 -14.43 3.73 -7.40
C ASN A 308 -13.28 4.16 -8.31
N GLY A 309 -13.60 4.55 -9.55
CA GLY A 309 -12.63 5.09 -10.50
C GLY A 309 -11.88 6.31 -9.93
N MET A 310 -12.59 7.20 -9.23
CA MET A 310 -11.98 8.32 -8.50
C MET A 310 -11.09 7.85 -7.35
N ALA A 311 -11.55 6.92 -6.51
CA ALA A 311 -10.74 6.38 -5.41
C ALA A 311 -9.43 5.75 -5.91
N ILE A 312 -9.49 4.97 -6.98
CA ILE A 312 -8.33 4.36 -7.63
C ILE A 312 -7.39 5.44 -8.20
N THR A 313 -7.94 6.47 -8.85
CA THR A 313 -7.16 7.58 -9.41
C THR A 313 -6.44 8.36 -8.31
N THR A 314 -7.09 8.60 -7.18
CA THR A 314 -6.47 9.22 -6.01
C THR A 314 -5.30 8.39 -5.51
N ASP A 315 -5.45 7.07 -5.36
CA ASP A 315 -4.36 6.19 -4.94
C ASP A 315 -3.18 6.23 -5.94
N ILE A 316 -3.44 6.27 -7.26
CA ILE A 316 -2.38 6.40 -8.27
C ILE A 316 -1.62 7.71 -8.11
N ILE A 317 -2.32 8.83 -7.99
CA ILE A 317 -1.71 10.17 -7.86
C ILE A 317 -0.89 10.26 -6.57
N LEU A 318 -1.42 9.75 -5.45
CA LEU A 318 -0.70 9.75 -4.17
C LEU A 318 0.59 8.92 -4.22
N ARG A 319 0.59 7.81 -4.97
CA ARG A 319 1.80 7.01 -5.19
C ARG A 319 2.86 7.74 -6.01
N GLU A 320 2.45 8.40 -7.10
CA GLU A 320 3.39 9.19 -7.91
C GLU A 320 3.92 10.41 -7.13
N LEU A 321 3.09 11.01 -6.26
CA LEU A 321 3.53 12.07 -5.37
C LEU A 321 4.55 11.56 -4.34
N GLU A 322 4.34 10.40 -3.72
CA GLU A 322 5.29 9.76 -2.81
C GLU A 322 6.64 9.53 -3.51
N ARG A 323 6.61 8.96 -4.72
CA ARG A 323 7.81 8.75 -5.53
C ARG A 323 8.53 10.04 -5.87
N SER A 324 7.81 11.06 -6.34
CA SER A 324 8.38 12.34 -6.70
C SER A 324 8.98 13.06 -5.48
N TYR A 325 8.35 12.92 -4.32
CA TYR A 325 8.87 13.43 -3.06
C TYR A 325 10.18 12.74 -2.65
N ASP A 326 10.24 11.41 -2.75
CA ASP A 326 11.45 10.64 -2.46
C ASP A 326 12.61 10.99 -3.41
N GLU A 327 12.32 11.16 -4.71
CA GLU A 327 13.29 11.60 -5.71
C GLU A 327 13.81 13.02 -5.38
N ALA A 328 12.92 13.96 -5.04
CA ALA A 328 13.29 15.31 -4.65
C ALA A 328 14.12 15.35 -3.36
N LYS A 329 13.81 14.47 -2.39
CA LYS A 329 14.57 14.32 -1.16
C LYS A 329 15.98 13.80 -1.43
N ALA A 330 16.10 12.72 -2.22
CA ALA A 330 17.39 12.16 -2.60
C ALA A 330 18.25 13.17 -3.39
N GLU A 331 17.63 13.94 -4.28
CA GLU A 331 18.32 15.01 -5.00
C GLU A 331 18.79 16.12 -4.05
N ALA A 332 17.96 16.55 -3.09
CA ALA A 332 18.36 17.52 -2.08
C ALA A 332 19.50 17.01 -1.20
N GLU A 333 19.49 15.73 -0.80
CA GLU A 333 20.59 15.11 -0.05
C GLU A 333 21.88 15.05 -0.87
N ALA A 334 21.81 14.67 -2.16
CA ALA A 334 22.95 14.67 -3.06
C ALA A 334 23.53 16.08 -3.28
N ARG A 335 22.66 17.10 -3.35
CA ARG A 335 23.09 18.51 -3.38
C ARG A 335 23.79 18.90 -2.08
N ARG A 336 23.23 18.61 -0.90
CA ARG A 336 23.90 18.86 0.39
C ARG A 336 25.22 18.13 0.55
N GLN A 337 25.35 16.94 -0.05
CA GLN A 337 26.62 16.22 -0.07
C GLN A 337 27.64 16.92 -0.97
N ARG A 338 27.23 17.34 -2.17
CA ARG A 338 28.06 18.16 -3.05
C ARG A 338 28.51 19.45 -2.39
N ASP A 339 27.61 20.15 -1.71
CA ASP A 339 27.92 21.40 -1.01
C ASP A 339 28.96 21.18 0.11
N ARG A 340 28.99 20.00 0.72
CA ARG A 340 30.01 19.61 1.71
C ARG A 340 31.34 19.22 1.08
N GLU A 341 31.31 18.51 -0.05
CA GLU A 341 32.53 18.03 -0.74
C GLU A 341 33.20 19.12 -1.58
N GLN A 342 32.41 20.04 -2.13
CA GLN A 342 32.83 21.09 -3.05
C GLN A 342 32.17 22.44 -2.73
N PRO A 343 32.36 22.97 -1.50
CA PRO A 343 31.68 24.17 -1.02
C PRO A 343 31.95 25.39 -1.91
N TRP A 344 33.16 25.52 -2.45
CA TRP A 344 33.51 26.58 -3.39
C TRP A 344 32.60 26.61 -4.63
N TRP A 345 32.53 25.49 -5.37
CA TRP A 345 31.76 25.40 -6.61
C TRP A 345 30.27 25.58 -6.38
N SER A 346 29.74 25.06 -5.27
CA SER A 346 28.34 25.24 -4.87
C SER A 346 28.04 26.70 -4.52
N LEU A 347 28.90 27.35 -3.74
CA LEU A 347 28.75 28.77 -3.39
C LEU A 347 28.77 29.65 -4.64
N LEU A 348 29.65 29.39 -5.60
CA LEU A 348 29.68 30.09 -6.88
C LEU A 348 28.36 29.93 -7.66
N GLU A 349 27.75 28.75 -7.65
CA GLU A 349 26.47 28.54 -8.31
C GLU A 349 25.35 29.34 -7.63
N TYR A 350 25.32 29.35 -6.29
CA TYR A 350 24.38 30.18 -5.53
C TYR A 350 24.60 31.68 -5.72
N CYS A 351 25.85 32.11 -5.97
CA CYS A 351 26.17 33.48 -6.38
C CYS A 351 25.65 33.83 -7.78
N LYS A 352 25.45 32.86 -8.68
CA LYS A 352 24.85 33.10 -10.00
C LYS A 352 23.33 33.17 -9.93
N THR A 353 22.72 32.39 -9.05
CA THR A 353 21.26 32.32 -8.91
C THR A 353 20.69 33.26 -7.85
N ASP A 354 21.54 33.98 -7.11
CA ASP A 354 21.18 34.84 -5.95
C ASP A 354 20.38 34.08 -4.87
N ASP A 355 20.75 32.83 -4.62
CA ASP A 355 20.10 31.98 -3.60
C ASP A 355 20.74 32.21 -2.22
N GLU A 356 20.30 33.29 -1.56
CA GLU A 356 20.82 33.75 -0.26
C GLU A 356 20.78 32.66 0.83
N ILE A 357 19.69 31.89 0.89
CA ILE A 357 19.47 30.90 1.96
C ILE A 357 20.55 29.83 1.88
N LYS A 358 20.79 29.27 0.69
CA LYS A 358 21.80 28.23 0.51
C LYS A 358 23.23 28.75 0.57
N ALA A 359 23.46 29.98 0.11
CA ALA A 359 24.77 30.62 0.26
C ALA A 359 25.11 30.79 1.74
N LYS A 360 24.16 31.23 2.57
CA LYS A 360 24.33 31.33 4.04
C LYS A 360 24.66 29.99 4.68
N GLU A 361 24.01 28.90 4.29
CA GLU A 361 24.34 27.56 4.82
C GLU A 361 25.82 27.19 4.61
N ILE A 362 26.40 27.53 3.45
CA ILE A 362 27.83 27.31 3.17
C ILE A 362 28.71 28.27 3.97
N ILE A 363 28.36 29.56 4.02
CA ILE A 363 29.10 30.59 4.75
C ILE A 363 29.18 30.24 6.24
N ASP A 364 28.04 29.90 6.85
CA ASP A 364 27.91 29.55 8.27
C ASP A 364 28.64 28.26 8.63
N SER A 365 28.98 27.41 7.65
CA SER A 365 29.84 26.23 7.85
C SER A 365 31.31 26.58 8.10
N GLY A 366 31.68 27.87 8.02
CA GLY A 366 33.05 28.36 8.22
C GLY A 366 33.89 28.32 6.95
N PHE A 367 33.25 28.34 5.77
CA PHE A 367 33.96 28.35 4.49
C PHE A 367 34.79 29.63 4.31
N ASP A 368 36.05 29.51 3.89
CA ASP A 368 36.93 30.67 3.67
C ASP A 368 36.57 31.43 2.39
N LEU A 369 35.90 32.57 2.56
CA LEU A 369 35.46 33.45 1.47
C LEU A 369 36.61 34.14 0.73
N SER A 370 37.83 34.13 1.28
CA SER A 370 39.02 34.68 0.63
C SER A 370 39.66 33.74 -0.39
N THR A 371 39.15 32.50 -0.50
CA THR A 371 39.61 31.50 -1.47
C THR A 371 39.57 32.04 -2.90
N LEU A 372 40.68 31.88 -3.62
CA LEU A 372 40.82 32.21 -5.03
C LEU A 372 40.94 30.92 -5.84
N GLU A 373 39.90 30.58 -6.58
CA GLU A 373 39.87 29.31 -7.32
C GLU A 373 39.16 29.48 -8.68
N GLY A 374 39.51 28.64 -9.64
CA GLY A 374 39.11 28.76 -11.05
C GLY A 374 40.12 29.51 -11.93
N SER A 375 39.87 29.52 -13.25
CA SER A 375 40.83 30.03 -14.24
C SER A 375 41.07 31.54 -14.19
N SER A 376 40.12 32.30 -13.64
CA SER A 376 40.22 33.75 -13.43
C SER A 376 40.72 34.12 -12.04
N GLY A 377 40.85 33.16 -11.12
CA GLY A 377 41.18 33.39 -9.72
C GLY A 377 40.22 34.38 -9.07
N ASP A 378 38.90 34.17 -9.24
CA ASP A 378 37.88 35.02 -8.62
C ASP A 378 37.62 34.57 -7.18
N THR A 379 37.22 35.49 -6.29
CA THR A 379 36.59 35.12 -5.00
C THR A 379 35.09 34.84 -5.19
N ALA A 380 34.43 34.26 -4.18
CA ALA A 380 32.96 34.15 -4.19
C ALA A 380 32.27 35.52 -4.31
N LEU A 381 32.83 36.54 -3.66
CA LEU A 381 32.35 37.93 -3.74
C LEU A 381 32.51 38.54 -5.14
N HIS A 382 33.63 38.26 -5.84
CA HIS A 382 33.81 38.68 -7.24
C HIS A 382 32.68 38.12 -8.13
N THR A 383 32.32 36.85 -7.90
CA THR A 383 31.25 36.18 -8.65
C THR A 383 29.89 36.78 -8.33
N ALA A 384 29.54 36.93 -7.05
CA ALA A 384 28.28 37.55 -6.65
C ALA A 384 28.11 38.97 -7.24
N CYS A 385 29.16 39.79 -7.15
CA CYS A 385 29.20 41.13 -7.74
C CYS A 385 29.10 41.13 -9.28
N GLY A 386 29.74 40.16 -9.95
CA GLY A 386 29.70 40.01 -11.40
C GLY A 386 28.31 39.62 -11.93
N PHE A 387 27.63 38.71 -11.25
CA PHE A 387 26.30 38.25 -11.64
C PHE A 387 25.16 39.14 -11.13
N GLY A 388 25.43 40.04 -10.17
CA GLY A 388 24.41 40.93 -9.61
C GLY A 388 23.62 40.30 -8.46
N ALA A 389 24.18 39.29 -7.79
CA ALA A 389 23.56 38.63 -6.64
C ALA A 389 23.75 39.46 -5.36
N SER A 390 22.94 40.51 -5.23
CA SER A 390 23.05 41.47 -4.13
C SER A 390 22.78 40.85 -2.77
N LYS A 391 21.87 39.87 -2.68
CA LYS A 391 21.50 39.25 -1.39
C LYS A 391 22.62 38.36 -0.88
N VAL A 392 23.19 37.56 -1.77
CA VAL A 392 24.34 36.69 -1.45
C VAL A 392 25.57 37.53 -1.10
N ALA A 393 25.85 38.61 -1.86
CA ALA A 393 26.99 39.49 -1.58
C ALA A 393 26.87 40.16 -0.19
N LEU A 394 25.67 40.65 0.17
CA LEU A 394 25.41 41.21 1.50
C LEU A 394 25.57 40.15 2.59
N ALA A 395 24.99 38.96 2.39
CA ALA A 395 25.13 37.85 3.34
C ALA A 395 26.59 37.48 3.63
N MET A 396 27.46 37.52 2.61
CA MET A 396 28.90 37.30 2.80
C MET A 396 29.54 38.38 3.65
N LEU A 397 29.26 39.66 3.38
CA LEU A 397 29.84 40.78 4.13
C LEU A 397 29.32 40.82 5.57
N ASP A 398 28.04 40.56 5.78
CA ASP A 398 27.40 40.52 7.11
C ASP A 398 27.91 39.36 7.98
N SER A 399 28.40 38.27 7.36
CA SER A 399 28.96 37.12 8.07
C SER A 399 30.39 37.33 8.58
N LEU A 400 31.05 38.41 8.15
CA LEU A 400 32.45 38.71 8.46
C LEU A 400 32.56 39.85 9.48
N ASP A 401 33.63 39.87 10.25
CA ASP A 401 34.00 41.07 11.00
C ASP A 401 34.49 42.20 10.07
N GLU A 402 34.54 43.43 10.58
CA GLU A 402 34.86 44.63 9.80
C GLU A 402 36.25 44.54 9.14
N GLU A 403 37.23 43.89 9.80
CA GLU A 403 38.58 43.74 9.27
C GLU A 403 38.62 42.71 8.14
N ALA A 404 37.96 41.56 8.31
CA ALA A 404 37.83 40.51 7.33
C ALA A 404 37.03 40.98 6.10
N ALA A 405 35.94 41.74 6.32
CA ALA A 405 35.18 42.40 5.27
C ALA A 405 36.09 43.38 4.48
N ALA A 406 36.83 44.25 5.15
CA ALA A 406 37.75 45.17 4.48
C ALA A 406 38.85 44.46 3.68
N ARG A 407 39.33 43.30 4.17
CA ARG A 407 40.30 42.46 3.45
C ARG A 407 39.69 41.85 2.20
N ILE A 408 38.53 41.18 2.30
CA ILE A 408 37.93 40.45 1.17
C ILE A 408 37.54 41.37 0.01
N VAL A 409 37.05 42.59 0.31
CA VAL A 409 36.68 43.59 -0.71
C VAL A 409 37.90 44.05 -1.54
N ARG A 410 39.10 44.05 -0.94
CA ARG A 410 40.34 44.52 -1.58
C ARG A 410 41.09 43.43 -2.34
N ILE A 411 40.69 42.18 -2.19
CA ILE A 411 41.29 41.07 -2.94
C ILE A 411 41.09 41.34 -4.43
N LYS A 412 42.16 41.11 -5.21
CA LYS A 412 42.13 41.23 -6.66
C LYS A 412 42.16 39.84 -7.28
N ASN A 413 41.34 39.62 -8.28
CA ASN A 413 41.36 38.40 -9.07
C ASN A 413 42.59 38.33 -10.00
N GLY A 414 42.71 37.25 -10.77
CA GLY A 414 43.78 37.04 -11.76
C GLY A 414 43.80 38.06 -12.92
N LEU A 415 42.74 38.86 -13.08
CA LEU A 415 42.68 40.00 -14.00
C LEU A 415 43.02 41.33 -13.32
N ASN A 416 43.54 41.30 -12.08
CA ASN A 416 43.89 42.46 -11.26
C ASN A 416 42.69 43.38 -10.98
N ARG A 417 41.47 42.82 -10.88
CA ARG A 417 40.22 43.55 -10.58
C ARG A 417 39.68 43.18 -9.21
N THR A 418 39.08 44.15 -8.51
CA THR A 418 38.33 43.90 -7.26
C THR A 418 36.86 43.57 -7.54
N ALA A 419 36.15 43.02 -6.55
CA ALA A 419 34.72 42.73 -6.64
C ALA A 419 33.89 43.98 -6.99
N LEU A 420 34.24 45.15 -6.42
CA LEU A 420 33.60 46.43 -6.75
C LEU A 420 33.80 46.82 -8.22
N GLN A 421 35.02 46.65 -8.75
CA GLN A 421 35.32 46.92 -10.16
C GLN A 421 34.53 45.98 -11.08
N MET A 422 34.29 44.73 -10.67
CA MET A 422 33.43 43.80 -11.40
C MET A 422 31.94 44.19 -11.35
N ALA A 423 31.43 44.64 -10.21
CA ALA A 423 30.06 45.15 -10.10
C ALA A 423 29.84 46.40 -11.00
N ALA A 424 30.78 47.34 -10.96
CA ALA A 424 30.72 48.56 -11.76
C ALA A 424 30.78 48.29 -13.26
N GLN A 425 31.65 47.37 -13.70
CA GLN A 425 31.79 46.99 -15.11
C GLN A 425 30.52 46.34 -15.67
N ASN A 426 29.80 45.56 -14.85
CA ASN A 426 28.57 44.88 -15.25
C ASN A 426 27.30 45.73 -14.98
N GLN A 427 27.45 47.03 -14.71
CA GLN A 427 26.34 47.96 -14.43
C GLN A 427 25.44 47.52 -13.27
N ARG A 428 26.00 46.81 -12.28
CA ARG A 428 25.27 46.29 -11.10
C ARG A 428 25.24 47.33 -9.96
N LEU A 429 24.60 48.46 -10.23
CA LEU A 429 24.56 49.64 -9.34
C LEU A 429 24.02 49.36 -7.94
N ALA A 430 23.11 48.39 -7.81
CA ALA A 430 22.53 48.01 -6.53
C ALA A 430 23.55 47.44 -5.53
N ILE A 431 24.67 46.89 -6.03
CA ILE A 431 25.72 46.29 -5.19
C ILE A 431 26.80 47.34 -4.87
N SER A 432 27.14 48.22 -5.82
CA SER A 432 28.20 49.22 -5.65
C SER A 432 27.90 50.30 -4.61
N VAL A 433 26.64 50.45 -4.18
CA VAL A 433 26.25 51.41 -3.12
C VAL A 433 26.63 50.91 -1.72
N TRP A 434 26.89 49.61 -1.56
CA TRP A 434 27.18 48.97 -0.28
C TRP A 434 28.68 48.81 0.02
N PHE A 435 29.52 49.14 -0.95
CA PHE A 435 30.97 49.20 -0.84
C PHE A 435 31.41 50.66 -0.70
#